data_AF-A0A0C9ZTN8-F1
#
_entry.id   AF-A0A0C9ZTN8-F1
#
_cell.length_a   1.000
_cell.length_b   1.000
_cell.length_c   1.000
_cell.angle_alpha   90.00
_cell.angle_beta   90.00
_cell.angle_gamma   90.00
#
_symmetry.space_group_name_H-M   'P 1'
#
loop_
_entity.id
_entity.type
_entity.pdbx_description
1 polymer ?
#
loop_
_entity_poly.entity_id
_entity_poly.type
_entity_poly.pdbx_seq_one_letter_code
_entity_poly.pdbx_strand_id
1 'polypeptide(L)'
;MDWESYHEWNPFVRNQCITDASKRPLQQRPRVGDYLYIYPVHIPPSFDSPKLLPASSTFQRITVLDTHDYRCSWVSAQYPTWMLRTERWQVLVEVDEGDGRKKTRYETKEVFNGPLAYVIGAIVGDGIKKGFVAMAEGLKRRSEGVSA
;
A
#
# COMPACT_ATOMS: atom_id res chain seq x y z
N MET A 1 2.92 2.71 -11.71
CA MET A 1 2.30 1.67 -10.85
C MET A 1 1.35 0.87 -11.72
N ASP A 2 1.50 -0.44 -11.77
CA ASP A 2 0.58 -1.34 -12.50
C ASP A 2 -0.51 -1.82 -11.53
N TRP A 3 -1.60 -1.06 -11.41
CA TRP A 3 -2.66 -1.37 -10.44
C TRP A 3 -3.64 -2.45 -10.90
N GLU A 4 -3.82 -2.59 -12.21
CA GLU A 4 -4.74 -3.58 -12.79
C GLU A 4 -4.30 -4.99 -12.40
N SER A 5 -2.98 -5.22 -12.38
CA SER A 5 -2.38 -6.52 -12.07
C SER A 5 -2.09 -6.75 -10.58
N TYR A 6 -2.54 -5.88 -9.65
CA TYR A 6 -2.23 -6.03 -8.21
C TYR A 6 -2.64 -7.40 -7.66
N HIS A 7 -3.81 -7.88 -8.07
CA HIS A 7 -4.35 -9.17 -7.65
C HIS A 7 -3.47 -10.37 -8.08
N GLU A 8 -2.58 -10.22 -9.05
CA GLU A 8 -1.76 -11.34 -9.51
C GLU A 8 -0.59 -11.64 -8.57
N TRP A 9 -0.05 -10.61 -7.89
CA TRP A 9 1.20 -10.74 -7.15
C TRP A 9 1.13 -10.22 -5.71
N ASN A 10 0.10 -9.46 -5.35
CA ASN A 10 -0.04 -8.86 -4.03
C ASN A 10 -1.10 -9.61 -3.18
N PRO A 11 -0.71 -10.47 -2.24
CA PRO A 11 -1.65 -11.20 -1.39
C PRO A 11 -2.26 -10.32 -0.28
N PHE A 12 -1.75 -9.10 -0.07
CA PHE A 12 -2.23 -8.19 0.97
C PHE A 12 -3.28 -7.21 0.43
N VAL A 13 -3.01 -6.57 -0.70
CA VAL A 13 -3.89 -5.62 -1.38
C VAL A 13 -4.23 -6.16 -2.74
N ARG A 14 -5.50 -6.49 -2.97
CA ARG A 14 -5.90 -7.14 -4.22
C ARG A 14 -6.25 -6.15 -5.33
N ASN A 15 -6.74 -4.95 -4.99
CA ASN A 15 -7.01 -3.90 -5.97
C ASN A 15 -6.80 -2.50 -5.35
N GLN A 16 -6.47 -1.55 -6.20
CA GLN A 16 -6.26 -0.15 -5.88
C GLN A 16 -6.75 0.70 -7.04
N CYS A 17 -7.70 1.60 -6.78
CA CYS A 17 -8.31 2.45 -7.80
C CYS A 17 -8.12 3.93 -7.45
N ILE A 18 -7.84 4.77 -8.45
CA ILE A 18 -8.01 6.23 -8.29
C ILE A 18 -9.50 6.52 -8.30
N THR A 19 -9.90 7.40 -7.39
CA THR A 19 -11.27 7.85 -7.23
C THR A 19 -11.33 9.33 -6.89
N ASP A 20 -12.51 9.92 -7.02
CA ASP A 20 -12.82 11.21 -6.40
C ASP A 20 -13.11 11.06 -4.89
N ALA A 21 -13.40 12.17 -4.22
CA ALA A 21 -13.76 12.18 -2.79
C ALA A 21 -15.03 11.35 -2.47
N SER A 22 -15.87 11.08 -3.46
CA SER A 22 -17.08 10.27 -3.35
C SER A 22 -16.84 8.79 -3.71
N LYS A 23 -15.58 8.36 -3.84
CA LYS A 23 -15.16 6.99 -4.20
C LYS A 23 -15.58 6.56 -5.61
N ARG A 24 -15.91 7.49 -6.50
CA ARG A 24 -16.20 7.17 -7.90
C ARG A 24 -14.89 7.00 -8.67
N PRO A 25 -14.69 5.88 -9.41
CA PRO A 25 -13.47 5.65 -10.16
C PRO A 25 -13.16 6.77 -11.16
N LEU A 26 -11.89 7.15 -11.25
CA LEU A 26 -11.39 8.10 -12.25
C LEU A 26 -10.46 7.37 -13.23
N GLN A 27 -10.74 7.46 -14.52
CA GLN A 27 -9.90 6.92 -15.58
C GLN A 27 -8.78 7.91 -15.96
N GLN A 28 -7.86 8.16 -15.03
CA GLN A 28 -6.75 9.09 -15.23
C GLN A 28 -5.46 8.59 -14.57
N ARG A 29 -4.34 9.25 -14.88
CA ARG A 29 -3.09 9.07 -14.12
C ARG A 29 -3.22 9.74 -12.74
N PRO A 30 -2.61 9.17 -11.69
CA PRO A 30 -2.71 9.73 -10.34
C PRO A 30 -2.10 11.11 -10.25
N ARG A 31 -2.73 11.98 -9.46
CA ARG A 31 -2.25 13.32 -9.11
C ARG A 31 -2.29 13.52 -7.61
N VAL A 32 -1.46 14.44 -7.12
CA VAL A 32 -1.54 14.89 -5.73
C VAL A 32 -2.93 15.47 -5.48
N GLY A 33 -3.58 15.06 -4.39
CA GLY A 33 -4.96 15.44 -4.06
C GLY A 33 -6.02 14.42 -4.51
N ASP A 34 -5.72 13.55 -5.48
CA ASP A 34 -6.63 12.45 -5.84
C ASP A 34 -6.77 11.46 -4.68
N TYR A 35 -7.83 10.64 -4.74
CA TYR A 35 -8.10 9.63 -3.73
C TYR A 35 -7.79 8.23 -4.24
N LEU A 36 -7.25 7.39 -3.36
CA LEU A 36 -7.03 5.98 -3.58
C LEU A 36 -8.05 5.19 -2.77
N TYR A 37 -8.84 4.38 -3.45
CA TYR A 37 -9.66 3.37 -2.83
C TYR A 37 -9.00 2.01 -2.96
N ILE A 38 -8.60 1.45 -1.83
CA ILE A 38 -7.82 0.22 -1.74
C ILE A 38 -8.72 -0.86 -1.15
N TYR A 39 -9.04 -1.87 -1.95
CA TYR A 39 -9.91 -2.97 -1.56
C TYR A 39 -9.70 -4.15 -2.51
N PRO A 40 -10.03 -5.39 -2.13
CA PRO A 40 -10.03 -5.87 -0.75
C PRO A 40 -8.61 -5.88 -0.16
N VAL A 41 -8.52 -5.59 1.14
CA VAL A 41 -7.31 -5.75 1.96
C VAL A 41 -7.47 -7.01 2.81
N HIS A 42 -6.51 -7.93 2.69
CA HIS A 42 -6.54 -9.25 3.34
C HIS A 42 -5.61 -9.25 4.55
N ILE A 43 -6.17 -9.40 5.75
CA ILE A 43 -5.42 -9.52 7.00
C ILE A 43 -5.86 -10.80 7.70
N PRO A 44 -5.02 -11.86 7.77
CA PRO A 44 -3.67 -11.96 7.21
C PRO A 44 -3.64 -11.98 5.66
N PRO A 45 -2.47 -11.71 5.03
CA PRO A 45 -2.35 -11.71 3.56
C PRO A 45 -2.63 -13.10 2.99
N SER A 46 -3.45 -13.16 1.94
CA SER A 46 -3.82 -14.40 1.24
C SER A 46 -4.33 -14.09 -0.16
N PHE A 47 -4.17 -15.04 -1.09
CA PHE A 47 -4.83 -14.98 -2.39
C PHE A 47 -6.30 -15.45 -2.32
N ASP A 48 -6.65 -16.22 -1.30
CA ASP A 48 -8.01 -16.70 -1.08
C ASP A 48 -8.94 -15.57 -0.63
N SER A 49 -10.23 -15.72 -0.91
CA SER A 49 -11.26 -14.87 -0.31
C SER A 49 -11.26 -15.07 1.22
N PRO A 50 -11.34 -14.00 2.02
CA PRO A 50 -11.24 -14.15 3.46
C PRO A 50 -12.50 -14.85 3.99
N LYS A 51 -12.26 -15.94 4.74
CA LYS A 51 -13.32 -16.87 5.18
C LYS A 51 -14.00 -16.47 6.48
N LEU A 52 -13.35 -15.65 7.32
CA LEU A 52 -13.76 -15.38 8.70
C LEU A 52 -14.02 -13.89 8.99
N LEU A 53 -13.32 -12.98 8.32
CA LEU A 53 -13.55 -11.54 8.42
C LEU A 53 -13.80 -11.00 7.02
N PRO A 54 -14.77 -10.10 6.80
CA PRO A 54 -14.91 -9.44 5.51
C PRO A 54 -13.61 -8.71 5.18
N ALA A 55 -13.19 -8.78 3.91
CA ALA A 55 -12.04 -8.04 3.46
C ALA A 55 -12.22 -6.55 3.79
N SER A 56 -11.22 -5.94 4.41
CA SER A 56 -11.30 -4.53 4.74
C SER A 56 -11.02 -3.68 3.50
N SER A 57 -11.37 -2.40 3.58
CA SER A 57 -11.00 -1.42 2.58
C SER A 57 -10.41 -0.21 3.28
N THR A 58 -9.55 0.51 2.58
CA THR A 58 -9.05 1.80 3.05
C THR A 58 -9.21 2.87 1.99
N PHE A 59 -9.52 4.08 2.45
CA PHE A 59 -9.69 5.25 1.60
C PHE A 59 -8.66 6.30 1.98
N GLN A 60 -7.84 6.67 1.02
CA GLN A 60 -6.60 7.42 1.23
C GLN A 60 -6.56 8.58 0.24
N ARG A 61 -5.90 9.68 0.61
CA ARG A 61 -5.67 10.83 -0.27
C ARG A 61 -4.18 10.93 -0.58
N ILE A 62 -3.85 11.05 -1.85
CA ILE A 62 -2.46 11.18 -2.32
C ILE A 62 -1.90 12.54 -1.86
N THR A 63 -0.77 12.51 -1.18
CA THR A 63 -0.06 13.70 -0.69
C THR A 63 1.23 13.96 -1.45
N VAL A 64 1.90 12.92 -1.94
CA VAL A 64 3.17 13.04 -2.68
C VAL A 64 3.17 12.07 -3.86
N LEU A 65 3.58 12.57 -5.03
CA LEU A 65 3.96 11.79 -6.20
C LEU A 65 5.20 12.44 -6.81
N ASP A 66 6.36 11.87 -6.49
CA ASP A 66 7.65 12.33 -6.97
C ASP A 66 8.26 11.26 -7.89
N THR A 67 8.23 11.53 -9.19
CA THR A 67 8.80 10.63 -10.19
C THR A 67 10.30 10.81 -10.38
N HIS A 68 10.89 11.89 -9.85
CA HIS A 68 12.33 12.13 -9.91
C HIS A 68 13.04 11.33 -8.83
N ASP A 69 12.57 11.42 -7.58
CA ASP A 69 13.13 10.70 -6.44
C ASP A 69 12.45 9.35 -6.16
N TYR A 70 11.53 8.94 -7.04
CA TYR A 70 10.74 7.69 -6.96
C TYR A 70 10.05 7.49 -5.60
N ARG A 71 9.31 8.51 -5.15
CA ARG A 71 8.60 8.51 -3.87
C ARG A 71 7.13 8.76 -4.06
N CYS A 72 6.32 8.11 -3.26
CA CYS A 72 4.91 8.46 -3.14
C CYS A 72 4.42 8.32 -1.70
N SER A 73 3.39 9.10 -1.38
CA SER A 73 2.76 9.09 -0.07
C SER A 73 1.27 9.35 -0.17
N TRP A 74 0.54 8.80 0.79
CA TRP A 74 -0.87 9.06 0.99
C TRP A 74 -1.26 9.01 2.46
N VAL A 75 -2.36 9.71 2.78
CA VAL A 75 -2.89 9.81 4.14
C VAL A 75 -4.34 9.35 4.21
N SER A 76 -4.75 8.81 5.36
CA SER A 76 -6.11 8.29 5.53
C SER A 76 -7.15 9.38 5.38
N ALA A 77 -8.16 9.12 4.56
CA ALA A 77 -9.34 9.97 4.37
C ALA A 77 -10.64 9.29 4.87
N GLN A 78 -10.53 8.09 5.43
CA GLN A 78 -11.67 7.29 5.88
C GLN A 78 -12.24 7.70 7.24
N TYR A 79 -11.39 8.21 8.13
CA TYR A 79 -11.74 8.58 9.50
C TYR A 79 -11.33 10.02 9.79
N PRO A 80 -11.98 10.70 10.76
CA PRO A 80 -11.49 11.96 11.27
C PRO A 80 -10.03 11.85 11.76
N THR A 81 -9.21 12.84 11.44
CA THR A 81 -7.75 12.81 11.72
C THR A 81 -7.40 12.67 13.19
N TRP A 82 -8.25 13.16 14.09
CA TRP A 82 -8.07 13.02 15.54
C TRP A 82 -8.31 11.57 16.03
N MET A 83 -9.14 10.81 15.31
CA MET A 83 -9.53 9.44 15.67
C MET A 83 -8.50 8.45 15.15
N LEU A 84 -8.24 8.53 13.85
CA LEU A 84 -7.23 7.72 13.17
C LEU A 84 -6.67 8.51 11.99
N ARG A 85 -5.38 8.78 12.05
CA ARG A 85 -4.60 9.28 10.91
C ARG A 85 -3.56 8.23 10.56
N THR A 86 -3.66 7.67 9.36
CA THR A 86 -2.58 6.86 8.78
C THR A 86 -1.85 7.65 7.71
N GLU A 87 -0.55 7.44 7.62
CA GLU A 87 0.29 8.01 6.57
C GLU A 87 1.24 6.94 6.07
N ARG A 88 1.16 6.64 4.77
CA ARG A 88 1.99 5.62 4.14
C ARG A 88 2.93 6.25 3.13
N TRP A 89 4.20 5.89 3.25
CA TRP A 89 5.26 6.23 2.33
C TRP A 89 5.77 4.99 1.61
N GLN A 90 6.06 5.15 0.33
CA GLN A 90 6.77 4.18 -0.50
C GLN A 90 7.89 4.90 -1.26
N VAL A 91 9.08 4.30 -1.23
CA VAL A 91 10.30 4.90 -1.79
C VAL A 91 11.10 3.80 -2.50
N LEU A 92 11.66 4.14 -3.66
CA LEU A 92 12.70 3.35 -4.32
C LEU A 92 14.03 4.08 -4.18
N VAL A 93 15.05 3.36 -3.71
CA VAL A 93 16.40 3.90 -3.49
C VAL A 93 17.39 3.06 -4.28
N GLU A 94 18.27 3.70 -5.06
CA GLU A 94 19.42 3.04 -5.67
C GLU A 94 20.47 2.78 -4.59
N VAL A 95 20.97 1.54 -4.53
CA VAL A 95 22.00 1.11 -3.59
C VAL A 95 23.16 0.52 -4.38
N ASP A 96 24.36 1.04 -4.13
CA ASP A 96 25.61 0.50 -4.66
C ASP A 96 26.12 -0.60 -3.72
N GLU A 97 26.41 -1.80 -4.26
CA GLU A 97 26.92 -2.93 -3.49
C GLU A 97 28.44 -2.90 -3.31
N GLY A 98 29.14 -1.90 -3.83
CA GLY A 98 30.58 -1.71 -3.71
C GLY A 98 31.42 -2.51 -4.71
N ASP A 99 30.79 -3.30 -5.57
CA ASP A 99 31.43 -4.07 -6.66
C ASP A 99 31.02 -3.57 -8.06
N GLY A 100 30.45 -2.36 -8.13
CA GLY A 100 29.94 -1.75 -9.36
C GLY A 100 28.54 -2.21 -9.74
N ARG A 101 27.92 -3.16 -9.02
CA ARG A 101 26.51 -3.53 -9.21
C ARG A 101 25.60 -2.59 -8.44
N LYS A 102 24.52 -2.18 -9.10
CA LYS A 102 23.45 -1.37 -8.52
C LYS A 102 22.24 -2.24 -8.24
N LYS A 103 21.65 -2.08 -7.05
CA LYS A 103 20.36 -2.66 -6.67
C LYS A 103 19.34 -1.59 -6.36
N THR A 104 18.07 -1.93 -6.50
CA THR A 104 16.97 -1.08 -6.03
C THR A 104 16.46 -1.60 -4.70
N ARG A 105 16.49 -0.76 -3.67
CA ARG A 105 15.83 -1.02 -2.38
C ARG A 105 14.45 -0.38 -2.39
N TYR A 106 13.43 -1.21 -2.21
CA TYR A 106 12.07 -0.75 -1.98
C TYR A 106 11.81 -0.62 -0.48
N GLU A 107 11.36 0.56 -0.06
CA GLU A 107 11.00 0.85 1.33
C GLU A 107 9.52 1.23 1.41
N THR A 108 8.81 0.67 2.38
CA THR A 108 7.43 1.04 2.71
C THR A 108 7.33 1.28 4.21
N LYS A 109 6.69 2.38 4.60
CA LYS A 109 6.45 2.72 5.99
C LYS A 109 5.03 3.23 6.13
N GLU A 110 4.28 2.69 7.09
CA GLU A 110 2.98 3.24 7.46
C GLU A 110 2.99 3.63 8.94
N VAL A 111 2.55 4.85 9.23
CA VAL A 111 2.46 5.41 10.57
C VAL A 111 0.99 5.56 10.92
N PHE A 112 0.58 5.04 12.08
CA PHE A 112 -0.78 5.15 12.60
C PHE A 112 -0.76 6.07 13.82
N ASN A 113 -1.62 7.08 13.83
CA ASN A 113 -1.76 8.05 14.92
C ASN A 113 -3.23 8.17 15.36
N GLY A 114 -3.44 8.44 16.65
CA GLY A 114 -4.77 8.63 17.25
C GLY A 114 -5.21 7.45 18.14
N PRO A 115 -6.29 7.61 18.91
CA PRO A 115 -6.73 6.58 19.86
C PRO A 115 -7.01 5.22 19.21
N LEU A 116 -7.58 5.21 18.00
CA LEU A 116 -7.92 3.97 17.30
C LEU A 116 -6.68 3.21 16.80
N ALA A 117 -5.52 3.88 16.69
CA ALA A 117 -4.27 3.24 16.29
C ALA A 117 -3.84 2.14 17.27
N TYR A 118 -4.06 2.34 18.58
CA TYR A 118 -3.74 1.34 19.60
C TYR A 118 -4.61 0.09 19.48
N VAL A 119 -5.91 0.29 19.23
CA VAL A 119 -6.87 -0.81 19.04
C VAL A 119 -6.53 -1.61 17.77
N ILE A 120 -6.29 -0.92 16.65
CA ILE A 120 -5.87 -1.54 15.39
C ILE A 120 -4.55 -2.30 15.56
N GLY A 121 -3.57 -1.67 16.23
CA GLY A 121 -2.28 -2.28 16.51
C GLY A 121 -2.40 -3.57 17.31
N ALA A 122 -3.28 -3.60 18.32
CA ALA A 122 -3.51 -4.77 19.15
C ALA A 122 -4.22 -5.92 18.42
N ILE A 123 -5.20 -5.60 17.55
CA ILE A 123 -6.04 -6.63 16.91
C ILE A 123 -5.41 -7.14 15.60
N VAL A 124 -4.92 -6.24 14.75
CA VAL A 124 -4.51 -6.55 13.37
C VAL A 124 -3.07 -6.15 13.04
N GLY A 125 -2.32 -5.56 13.98
CA GLY A 125 -0.99 -5.00 13.73
C GLY A 125 0.04 -6.00 13.18
N ASP A 126 0.07 -7.23 13.70
CA ASP A 126 0.94 -8.30 13.20
C ASP A 126 0.57 -8.70 11.75
N GLY A 127 -0.72 -8.82 11.47
CA GLY A 127 -1.22 -9.13 10.13
C GLY A 127 -0.93 -8.03 9.11
N ILE A 128 -0.99 -6.75 9.51
CA ILE A 128 -0.59 -5.61 8.68
C ILE A 128 0.92 -5.68 8.37
N LYS A 129 1.77 -5.96 9.36
CA LYS A 129 3.22 -6.11 9.15
C LYS A 129 3.52 -7.23 8.16
N LYS A 130 2.91 -8.41 8.35
CA LYS A 130 3.01 -9.53 7.41
C LYS A 130 2.51 -9.14 6.01
N GLY A 131 1.44 -8.36 5.93
CA GLY A 131 0.91 -7.80 4.68
C GLY A 131 1.93 -6.93 3.93
N PHE A 132 2.63 -6.03 4.61
CA PHE A 132 3.68 -5.23 3.98
C PHE A 132 4.86 -6.06 3.49
N VAL A 133 5.29 -7.05 4.27
CA VAL A 133 6.37 -7.96 3.86
C VAL A 133 5.94 -8.74 2.62
N ALA A 134 4.76 -9.34 2.63
CA ALA A 134 4.24 -10.12 1.50
C ALA A 134 4.07 -9.26 0.24
N MET A 135 3.61 -8.01 0.38
CA MET A 135 3.56 -7.04 -0.73
C MET A 135 4.96 -6.72 -1.28
N ALA A 136 5.95 -6.49 -0.40
CA ALA A 136 7.31 -6.18 -0.83
C ALA A 136 7.97 -7.36 -1.56
N GLU A 137 7.78 -8.58 -1.06
CA GLU A 137 8.25 -9.80 -1.73
C GLU A 137 7.56 -10.04 -3.08
N GLY A 138 6.23 -9.86 -3.14
CA GLY A 138 5.48 -9.97 -4.38
C GLY A 138 5.97 -8.96 -5.43
N LEU A 139 6.18 -7.71 -5.02
CA LEU A 139 6.72 -6.66 -5.87
C LEU A 139 8.12 -7.01 -6.39
N LYS A 140 9.00 -7.50 -5.51
CA LYS A 140 10.34 -7.96 -5.88
C LYS A 140 10.28 -9.07 -6.93
N ARG A 141 9.56 -10.16 -6.66
CA ARG A 141 9.41 -11.31 -7.58
C ARG A 141 8.89 -10.85 -8.95
N ARG A 142 7.85 -10.02 -8.97
CA ARG A 142 7.24 -9.49 -10.19
C ARG A 142 8.21 -8.62 -11.00
N SER A 143 9.02 -7.81 -10.32
CA SER A 143 9.96 -6.88 -10.96
C SER A 143 11.22 -7.57 -11.46
N GLU A 144 11.70 -8.60 -10.74
CA GLU A 144 12.87 -9.38 -11.11
C GLU A 144 12.55 -10.51 -12.11
N GLY A 145 11.27 -10.73 -12.43
CA GLY A 145 10.82 -11.80 -13.32
C GLY A 145 11.01 -13.21 -12.74
N VAL A 146 11.15 -13.32 -11.41
CA VAL A 146 11.31 -14.60 -10.72
C VAL A 146 9.91 -15.18 -10.47
N SER A 147 9.54 -16.17 -11.28
CA SER A 147 8.34 -16.98 -11.06
C SER A 147 8.47 -17.78 -9.76
N ALA A 148 7.36 -17.97 -9.04
CA ALA A 148 7.30 -18.79 -7.82
C ALA A 148 7.56 -20.27 -8.07
#